data_AF-A0A9K3N4E0-F1
#
_entry.id   AF-A0A9K3N4E0-F1
#
_cell.length_a   1.000
_cell.length_b   1.000
_cell.length_c   1.000
_cell.angle_alpha   90.00
_cell.angle_beta   90.00
_cell.angle_gamma   90.00
#
_symmetry.space_group_name_H-M   'P 1'
#
loop_
_entity.id
_entity.type
_entity.pdbx_description
1 polymer ?
#
loop_
_entity_poly.entity_id
_entity_poly.type
_entity_poly.pdbx_seq_one_letter_code
_entity_poly.pdbx_strand_id
1 'polypeptide(L)'
;MLKLAVLLHHKGLRITFINTEFVHECLLESGGPHNLDDSPGFRFETIPDGVPRSPEASGDTIRDLLMQSLETNFLGRFIELVTKLQDAPNII
;
A
#
# COMPACT_ATOMS: atom_id res chain seq x y z
N MET A 1 5.68 -3.87 -9.52
CA MET A 1 4.20 -3.86 -9.56
C MET A 1 3.59 -2.51 -9.92
N LEU A 2 4.08 -1.38 -9.38
CA LEU A 2 3.49 -0.06 -9.64
C LEU A 2 3.35 0.32 -11.12
N LYS A 3 4.40 0.11 -11.95
CA LYS A 3 4.32 0.40 -13.40
C LYS A 3 3.16 -0.35 -14.10
N LEU A 4 2.89 -1.59 -13.69
CA LEU A 4 1.78 -2.37 -14.23
C LEU A 4 0.44 -1.77 -13.81
N ALA A 5 0.30 -1.42 -12.53
CA ALA A 5 -0.90 -0.77 -12.01
C ALA A 5 -1.21 0.53 -12.76
N VAL A 6 -0.18 1.35 -13.03
CA VAL A 6 -0.30 2.57 -13.84
C VAL A 6 -0.76 2.27 -15.26
N LEU A 7 -0.16 1.27 -15.93
CA LEU A 7 -0.58 0.87 -17.28
C LEU A 7 -2.04 0.40 -17.32
N LEU A 8 -2.46 -0.37 -16.31
CA LEU A 8 -3.85 -0.84 -16.19
C LEU A 8 -4.82 0.31 -15.94
N HIS A 9 -4.43 1.29 -15.13
CA HIS A 9 -5.23 2.50 -14.92
C HIS A 9 -5.41 3.31 -16.21
N HIS A 10 -4.36 3.47 -17.01
CA HIS A 10 -4.45 4.09 -18.34
C HIS A 10 -5.36 3.32 -19.32
N LYS A 11 -5.70 2.05 -19.03
CA LYS A 11 -6.70 1.27 -19.79
C LYS A 11 -8.12 1.40 -19.25
N GLY A 12 -8.36 2.28 -18.28
CA GLY A 12 -9.68 2.57 -17.71
C GLY A 12 -10.02 1.78 -16.46
N LEU A 13 -9.07 1.06 -15.86
CA LEU A 13 -9.30 0.35 -14.60
C LEU A 13 -9.17 1.32 -13.42
N ARG A 14 -10.11 1.21 -12.47
CA ARG A 14 -9.96 1.84 -11.15
C ARG A 14 -9.03 0.99 -10.31
N ILE A 15 -7.97 1.59 -9.79
CA ILE A 15 -6.92 0.89 -9.05
C ILE A 15 -6.86 1.41 -7.63
N THR A 16 -6.76 0.48 -6.69
CA THR A 16 -6.35 0.75 -5.31
C THR A 16 -5.06 -0.01 -5.08
N PHE A 17 -3.95 0.71 -4.95
CA PHE A 17 -2.63 0.12 -4.78
C PHE A 17 -2.30 0.05 -3.30
N ILE A 18 -2.34 -1.16 -2.74
CA ILE A 18 -2.17 -1.39 -1.31
C ILE A 18 -0.71 -1.75 -1.02
N ASN A 19 -0.07 -0.99 -0.14
CA ASN A 19 1.26 -1.28 0.40
C ASN A 19 1.18 -1.55 1.90
N THR A 20 2.24 -2.11 2.49
CA THR A 20 2.47 -1.90 3.93
C THR A 20 2.91 -0.47 4.17
N GLU A 21 2.75 0.02 5.41
CA GLU A 21 3.19 1.37 5.77
C GLU A 21 4.69 1.59 5.47
N PHE A 22 5.56 0.65 5.86
CA PHE A 22 7.00 0.73 5.56
C PHE A 22 7.30 0.85 4.06
N VAL A 23 6.66 0.02 3.22
CA VAL A 23 6.89 0.08 1.76
C VAL A 23 6.37 1.39 1.18
N HIS A 24 5.27 1.92 1.72
CA HIS A 24 4.73 3.21 1.32
C HIS A 24 5.67 4.37 1.70
N GLU A 25 6.23 4.37 2.91
CA GLU A 25 7.24 5.35 3.35
C GLU A 25 8.46 5.34 2.45
N CYS A 26 9.05 4.17 2.18
CA CYS A 26 10.18 4.05 1.26
C CYS A 26 9.84 4.54 -0.16
N LEU A 27 8.60 4.30 -0.63
CA LEU A 27 8.14 4.80 -1.92
C LEU A 27 8.14 6.34 -1.92
N LEU A 28 7.60 6.98 -0.88
CA LEU A 28 7.58 8.44 -0.76
C LEU A 28 8.99 9.03 -0.70
N GLU A 29 9.88 8.47 0.12
CA GLU A 29 11.28 8.89 0.25
C GLU A 29 12.07 8.77 -1.05
N SER A 30 11.75 7.76 -1.88
CA SER A 30 12.39 7.56 -3.18
C SER A 30 11.96 8.56 -4.26
N GLY A 31 11.10 9.53 -3.93
CA GLY A 31 10.49 10.43 -4.91
C GLY A 31 9.38 9.73 -5.71
N GLY A 32 8.69 8.78 -5.07
CA GLY A 32 7.57 8.05 -5.66
C GLY A 32 6.49 8.97 -6.21
N PRO A 33 5.61 8.44 -7.07
CA PRO A 33 4.71 9.25 -7.88
C PRO A 33 3.61 9.92 -7.05
N HIS A 34 3.94 11.05 -6.43
CA HIS A 34 3.01 11.92 -5.72
C HIS A 34 1.81 12.30 -6.60
N ASN A 35 2.04 12.47 -7.90
CA ASN A 35 1.01 12.84 -8.87
C ASN A 35 -0.07 11.76 -9.11
N LEU A 36 0.16 10.51 -8.69
CA LEU A 36 -0.82 9.43 -8.92
C LEU A 36 -1.90 9.36 -7.84
N ASP A 37 -1.64 9.89 -6.64
CA ASP A 37 -2.61 9.86 -5.54
C ASP A 37 -3.78 10.84 -5.80
N ASP A 38 -3.53 11.88 -6.60
CA ASP A 38 -4.53 12.87 -7.02
C ASP A 38 -5.26 12.51 -8.33
N SER A 39 -4.93 11.37 -8.96
CA SER A 39 -5.57 10.95 -10.22
C SER A 39 -6.93 10.29 -9.95
N PRO A 40 -8.04 10.78 -10.52
CA PRO A 40 -9.35 10.15 -10.35
C PRO A 40 -9.33 8.67 -10.75
N GLY A 41 -9.61 7.79 -9.79
CA GLY A 41 -9.65 6.35 -10.01
C GLY A 41 -8.32 5.61 -9.81
N PHE A 42 -7.25 6.28 -9.39
CA PHE A 42 -6.05 5.65 -8.84
C PHE A 42 -5.85 6.18 -7.42
N ARG A 43 -5.67 5.29 -6.44
CA ARG A 43 -5.31 5.71 -5.07
C ARG A 43 -4.36 4.75 -4.41
N PHE A 44 -3.53 5.25 -3.51
CA PHE A 44 -2.76 4.42 -2.60
C PHE A 44 -3.52 4.18 -1.30
N GLU A 45 -3.34 2.99 -0.74
CA GLU A 45 -3.81 2.65 0.60
C GLU A 45 -2.70 1.90 1.33
N THR A 46 -2.71 1.95 2.65
CA THR A 46 -1.74 1.26 3.49
C THR A 46 -2.40 0.28 4.43
N ILE A 47 -1.75 -0.87 4.64
CA ILE A 47 -2.05 -1.78 5.75
C ILE A 47 -0.97 -1.66 6.83
N PRO A 48 -1.33 -1.67 8.13
CA PRO A 48 -0.36 -1.66 9.21
C PRO A 48 0.51 -2.92 9.15
N ASP A 49 1.83 -2.72 9.09
CA ASP A 49 2.79 -3.82 9.10
C ASP A 49 3.09 -4.37 10.49
N GLY A 50 2.79 -3.63 11.56
CA GLY A 50 3.07 -4.09 12.93
C GLY A 50 4.55 -4.29 13.24
N VAL A 51 5.45 -3.68 12.43
CA VAL A 51 6.89 -3.80 12.63
C VAL A 51 7.41 -2.60 13.42
N PRO A 52 8.17 -2.82 14.51
CA PRO A 52 8.81 -1.72 15.23
C PRO A 52 9.78 -0.96 14.33
N ARG A 53 9.52 0.33 14.10
CA ARG A 53 10.46 1.23 13.42
C ARG A 53 11.54 1.68 14.42
N SER A 54 12.47 0.77 14.73
CA SER A 54 13.63 1.10 15.55
C SER A 54 14.67 1.84 14.70
N PRO A 55 15.21 3.00 15.13
CA PRO A 55 16.18 3.78 14.35
C PRO A 55 17.50 3.05 14.12
N GLU A 56 17.79 2.00 14.90
CA GLU A 56 18.98 1.14 14.76
C GLU A 56 18.72 -0.21 14.07
N ALA A 57 17.48 -0.48 13.62
CA ALA A 57 17.19 -1.69 12.86
C ALA A 57 17.68 -1.57 11.41
N SER A 58 18.41 -2.59 10.94
CA SER A 58 18.81 -2.65 9.53
C SER A 58 17.60 -2.90 8.62
N GLY A 59 17.69 -2.46 7.36
CA GLY A 59 16.63 -2.68 6.38
C GLY A 59 16.29 -4.17 6.16
N ASP A 60 17.28 -5.06 6.24
CA ASP A 60 17.04 -6.51 6.16
C ASP A 60 16.27 -7.04 7.36
N THR A 61 16.61 -6.58 8.58
CA THR A 61 15.87 -6.95 9.80
C THR A 61 14.41 -6.50 9.72
N ILE A 62 14.16 -5.27 9.26
CA ILE A 62 12.79 -4.77 9.08
C ILE A 62 12.05 -5.62 8.05
N ARG A 63 12.70 -5.99 6.95
CA ARG A 63 12.12 -6.83 5.89
C ARG A 63 11.72 -8.21 6.41
N ASP A 64 12.55 -8.84 7.24
CA ASP A 64 12.24 -10.15 7.82
C ASP A 64 11.05 -10.07 8.79
N LEU A 65 10.99 -9.03 9.63
CA LEU A 65 9.85 -8.78 10.51
C LEU A 65 8.57 -8.49 9.73
N LEU A 66 8.68 -7.77 8.61
CA LEU A 66 7.56 -7.51 7.71
C LEU A 66 6.98 -8.81 7.14
N MET A 67 7.83 -9.74 6.70
CA MET A 67 7.37 -11.03 6.20
C MET A 67 6.63 -11.83 7.27
N GLN A 68 7.18 -11.91 8.49
CA GLN A 68 6.52 -12.61 9.60
C GLN A 68 5.17 -11.99 9.97
N SER A 69 5.09 -10.65 10.00
CA SER A 69 3.83 -9.96 10.28
C SER A 69 2.81 -10.15 9.18
N LEU A 70 3.25 -10.17 7.92
CA LEU A 70 2.36 -10.43 6.79
C LEU A 70 1.77 -11.84 6.87
N GLU A 71 2.59 -12.85 7.18
CA GLU A 71 2.12 -14.23 7.32
C GLU A 71 1.07 -14.41 8.43
N THR A 72 1.16 -13.61 9.50
CA THR A 72 0.29 -13.75 10.67
C THR A 72 -0.93 -12.83 10.64
N ASN A 73 -0.78 -11.60 10.15
CA ASN A 73 -1.78 -10.54 10.33
C ASN A 73 -2.39 -10.03 9.01
N PHE A 74 -1.82 -10.37 7.85
CA PHE A 74 -2.22 -9.77 6.57
C PHE A 74 -3.70 -9.95 6.27
N LEU A 75 -4.22 -11.17 6.41
CA LEU A 75 -5.59 -11.47 6.00
C LEU A 75 -6.61 -10.62 6.76
N GLY A 76 -6.47 -10.51 8.08
CA GLY A 76 -7.38 -9.70 8.90
C GLY A 76 -7.33 -8.23 8.51
N ARG A 77 -6.12 -7.67 8.38
CA ARG A 77 -5.91 -6.26 7.99
C ARG A 77 -6.41 -5.97 6.58
N PHE A 78 -6.21 -6.89 5.66
CA PHE A 78 -6.67 -6.78 4.29
C PHE A 78 -8.20 -6.79 4.21
N ILE A 79 -8.87 -7.69 4.94
CA ILE A 79 -10.34 -7.73 4.99
C ILE A 79 -10.89 -6.43 5.59
N GLU A 80 -10.32 -5.94 6.69
CA GLU A 80 -10.70 -4.66 7.29
C GLU A 80 -10.58 -3.50 6.30
N LEU A 81 -9.46 -3.43 5.55
CA LEU A 81 -9.26 -2.41 4.53
C LEU A 81 -10.29 -2.53 3.40
N VAL A 82 -10.46 -3.72 2.82
CA VAL A 82 -11.40 -3.94 1.72
C VAL A 82 -12.83 -3.59 2.13
N THR A 83 -13.24 -3.92 3.35
CA THR A 83 -14.56 -3.57 3.89
C THR A 83 -14.76 -2.05 3.92
N LYS A 84 -13.76 -1.29 4.39
CA LYS A 84 -13.81 0.19 4.38
C LYS A 84 -13.90 0.77 2.97
N LEU A 85 -13.25 0.13 1.99
CA LEU A 85 -13.25 0.61 0.61
C LEU A 85 -14.59 0.42 -0.11
N GLN A 86 -15.43 -0.52 0.33
CA GLN A 86 -16.76 -0.75 -0.26
C GLN A 86 -17.75 0.38 0.07
N ASP A 87 -17.53 1.11 1.16
CA ASP A 87 -18.41 2.20 1.60
C ASP A 87 -18.10 3.56 0.95
N ALA A 88 -17.03 3.67 0.16
CA ALA A 88 -16.71 4.91 -0.57
C ALA A 88 -17.67 5.07 -1.76
N PRO A 89 -18.45 6.17 -1.82
CA PRO A 89 -19.49 6.32 -2.85
C PRO A 89 -18.87 6.22 -4.24
N ASN A 90 -19.40 5.31 -5.05
CA ASN A 90 -19.17 5.27 -6.47
C ASN A 90 -19.71 6.56 -7.08
N ILE A 91 -18.88 7.60 -7.15
CA ILE A 91 -19.14 8.71 -8.04
C ILE A 91 -18.90 8.17 -9.46
N ILE A 92 -20.01 7.98 -10.15
CA ILE A 92 -20.16 7.49 -11.53
C ILE A 92 -19.51 8.49 -12.48
#